data_AF-G4Z6Q5-F1
#
_entry.id   AF-G4Z6Q5-F1
#
_cell.length_a   1.000
_cell.length_b   1.000
_cell.length_c   1.000
_cell.angle_alpha   90.00
_cell.angle_beta   90.00
_cell.angle_gamma   90.00
#
_symmetry.space_group_name_H-M   'P 1'
#
loop_
_entity.id
_entity.type
_entity.pdbx_description
1 polymer ?
#
loop_
_entity_poly.entity_id
_entity_poly.type
_entity_poly.pdbx_seq_one_letter_code
_entity_poly.pdbx_strand_id
1 'polypeptide(L)'
;MNISVRVEVQYHAPAGAVTRDVLEMFRSTTWVRFMMRYISPRLKSSSPADQAILDELESQEAAEVHEGEECVICMSENPCDGHVALPCGHSFHYPCISSWLQSQSTCPVCRFQFPKAFTGKYAVQKLKSAMVLSEEQAKMPRAELLALDIGKQVVRAVVNVTLVKVAAEGDDEEFPCELSAWMMDPASGETFSELDCI
;
A
#
# COMPACT_ATOMS: atom_id res chain seq x y z
N MET A 1 -2.93 -16.06 -0.75
CA MET A 1 -2.39 -14.84 -1.37
C MET A 1 -2.50 -13.71 -0.37
N ASN A 2 -1.43 -12.96 -0.16
CA ASN A 2 -1.35 -11.90 0.85
C ASN A 2 -1.25 -10.54 0.16
N ILE A 3 -1.84 -9.51 0.75
CA ILE A 3 -1.72 -8.13 0.27
C ILE A 3 -0.83 -7.37 1.24
N SER A 4 0.21 -6.70 0.74
CA SER A 4 1.10 -5.87 1.54
C SER A 4 0.92 -4.41 1.15
N VAL A 5 0.61 -3.57 2.14
CA VAL A 5 0.36 -2.14 1.96
C VAL A 5 1.38 -1.37 2.79
N ARG A 6 2.22 -0.57 2.13
CA ARG A 6 3.15 0.35 2.78
C ARG A 6 2.60 1.77 2.69
N VAL A 7 2.44 2.43 3.83
CA VAL A 7 1.97 3.82 3.88
C VAL A 7 2.80 4.64 4.85
N GLU A 8 2.93 5.92 4.55
CA GLU A 8 3.38 6.91 5.51
C GLU A 8 2.16 7.59 6.14
N VAL A 9 2.16 7.71 7.47
CA VAL A 9 1.10 8.34 8.25
C VAL A 9 1.68 9.37 9.20
N GLN A 10 0.88 10.39 9.50
CA GLN A 10 1.16 11.37 10.53
C GLN A 10 0.27 11.08 11.73
N TYR A 11 0.90 10.94 12.90
CA TYR A 11 0.23 10.71 14.18
C TYR A 11 0.46 11.90 15.11
N HIS A 12 -0.61 12.41 15.71
CA HIS A 12 -0.53 13.51 16.67
C HIS A 12 -0.37 12.93 18.08
N ALA A 13 0.78 13.14 18.70
CA ALA A 13 1.04 12.65 20.04
C ALA A 13 0.20 13.41 21.08
N PRO A 14 -0.47 12.73 22.02
CA PRO A 14 -1.18 13.37 23.12
C PRO A 14 -0.26 14.27 23.97
N ALA A 15 -0.83 15.21 24.71
CA ALA A 15 -0.04 16.06 25.60
C ALA A 15 0.67 15.23 26.68
N GLY A 16 1.96 15.50 26.91
CA GLY A 16 2.79 14.79 27.89
C GLY A 16 3.21 13.38 27.47
N ALA A 17 2.93 12.97 26.24
CA ALA A 17 3.39 11.68 25.72
C ALA A 17 4.89 11.69 25.45
N VAL A 18 5.57 10.62 25.87
CA VAL A 18 6.96 10.35 25.49
C VAL A 18 7.03 9.36 24.34
N THR A 19 8.21 9.21 23.74
CA THR A 19 8.45 8.26 22.64
C THR A 19 7.94 6.85 22.94
N ARG A 20 8.20 6.32 24.14
CA ARG A 20 7.71 5.00 24.56
C ARG A 20 6.19 4.88 24.43
N ASP A 21 5.44 5.88 24.88
CA ASP A 21 3.97 5.86 24.84
C ASP A 21 3.45 5.75 23.39
N VAL A 22 4.14 6.38 22.43
CA VAL A 22 3.80 6.29 21.01
C VAL A 22 4.13 4.92 20.42
N LEU A 23 5.27 4.31 20.81
CA LEU A 23 5.60 2.95 20.40
C LEU A 23 4.61 1.91 20.97
N GLU A 24 4.20 2.06 22.22
CA GLU A 24 3.14 1.24 22.83
C GLU A 24 1.80 1.44 22.11
N MET A 25 1.44 2.69 21.81
CA MET A 25 0.27 3.01 21.02
C MET A 25 0.30 2.30 19.66
N PHE A 26 1.43 2.27 18.96
CA PHE A 26 1.58 1.57 17.68
C PHE A 26 1.47 0.04 17.79
N ARG A 27 1.61 -0.53 18.99
CA ARG A 27 1.38 -1.96 19.29
C ARG A 27 -0.02 -2.23 19.86
N SER A 28 -0.95 -1.29 19.75
CA SER A 28 -2.31 -1.41 20.31
C SER A 28 -3.39 -1.68 19.25
N THR A 29 -4.53 -2.21 19.71
CA THR A 29 -5.73 -2.35 18.85
C THR A 29 -6.30 -1.01 18.40
N THR A 30 -6.08 0.07 19.15
CA THR A 30 -6.48 1.42 18.77
C THR A 30 -5.73 1.87 17.52
N TRP A 31 -4.43 1.55 17.42
CA TRP A 31 -3.65 1.81 16.22
C TRP A 31 -4.10 0.98 15.03
N VAL A 32 -4.43 -0.30 15.23
CA VAL A 32 -5.03 -1.14 14.16
C VAL A 32 -6.30 -0.49 13.62
N ARG A 33 -7.21 -0.03 14.47
CA ARG A 33 -8.44 0.67 14.04
C ARG A 33 -8.14 1.95 13.26
N PHE A 34 -7.19 2.76 13.76
CA PHE A 34 -6.75 3.97 13.07
C PHE A 34 -6.22 3.65 11.66
N MET A 35 -5.31 2.67 11.57
CA MET A 35 -4.70 2.27 10.30
C MET A 35 -5.72 1.69 9.34
N MET A 36 -6.65 0.85 9.80
CA MET A 36 -7.72 0.32 8.95
C MET A 36 -8.61 1.44 8.40
N ARG A 37 -8.94 2.45 9.20
CA ARG A 37 -9.69 3.61 8.72
C ARG A 37 -8.91 4.44 7.71
N TYR A 38 -7.59 4.49 7.83
CA TYR A 38 -6.70 5.20 6.91
C TYR A 38 -6.51 4.47 5.57
N ILE A 39 -6.29 3.15 5.58
CA ILE A 39 -5.98 2.38 4.37
C ILE A 39 -7.23 1.89 3.62
N SER A 40 -8.34 1.65 4.31
CA SER A 40 -9.55 1.06 3.69
C SER A 40 -10.06 1.85 2.47
N PRO A 41 -10.11 3.20 2.48
CA PRO A 41 -10.53 3.95 1.30
C PRO A 41 -9.60 3.71 0.10
N ARG A 42 -8.27 3.65 0.33
CA ARG A 42 -7.27 3.43 -0.72
C ARG A 42 -7.37 2.03 -1.32
N LEU A 43 -7.63 1.03 -0.48
CA LEU A 43 -7.85 -0.35 -0.91
C LEU A 43 -9.15 -0.52 -1.70
N LYS A 44 -10.16 0.32 -1.43
CA LYS A 44 -11.42 0.32 -2.20
C LYS A 44 -11.30 1.04 -3.54
N SER A 45 -10.45 2.07 -3.63
CA SER A 45 -10.24 2.83 -4.86
C SER A 45 -9.26 2.16 -5.83
N SER A 46 -8.36 1.32 -5.32
CA SER A 46 -7.43 0.52 -6.12
C SER A 46 -8.05 -0.86 -6.37
N SER A 47 -8.24 -1.22 -7.63
CA SER A 47 -8.82 -2.50 -8.02
C SER A 47 -8.06 -3.11 -9.19
N PRO A 48 -6.75 -3.42 -9.06
CA PRO A 48 -5.95 -3.98 -10.14
C PRO A 48 -6.60 -5.21 -10.77
N ALA A 49 -6.45 -5.33 -12.07
CA ALA A 49 -6.73 -6.55 -12.80
C ALA A 49 -5.77 -7.66 -12.36
N ASP A 50 -6.21 -8.90 -12.53
CA ASP A 50 -5.38 -10.09 -12.31
C ASP A 50 -4.11 -10.02 -13.19
N GLN A 51 -2.96 -10.39 -12.61
CA GLN A 51 -1.67 -10.36 -13.30
C GLN A 51 -1.69 -11.19 -14.58
N ALA A 52 -2.44 -12.29 -14.61
CA ALA A 52 -2.57 -13.13 -15.81
C ALA A 52 -3.11 -12.36 -17.02
N ILE A 53 -3.94 -11.32 -16.80
CA ILE A 53 -4.46 -10.47 -17.88
C ILE A 53 -3.34 -9.60 -18.46
N LEU A 54 -2.47 -9.05 -17.62
CA LEU A 54 -1.33 -8.24 -18.07
C LEU A 54 -0.35 -9.08 -18.87
N ASP A 55 -0.04 -10.29 -18.38
CA ASP A 55 0.88 -11.22 -19.04
C ASP A 55 0.30 -11.68 -20.40
N GLU A 56 -1.02 -11.91 -20.48
CA GLU A 56 -1.71 -12.23 -21.74
C GLU A 56 -1.61 -11.09 -22.75
N LEU A 57 -1.87 -9.84 -22.32
CA LEU A 57 -1.78 -8.66 -23.18
C LEU A 57 -0.35 -8.40 -23.68
N GLU A 58 0.67 -8.66 -22.86
CA GLU A 58 2.07 -8.53 -23.25
C GLU A 58 2.46 -9.54 -24.33
N SER A 59 1.88 -10.74 -24.28
CA SER A 59 2.13 -11.81 -25.25
C SER A 59 1.42 -11.63 -26.59
N GLN A 60 0.51 -10.65 -26.71
CA GLN A 60 -0.18 -10.37 -27.97
C GLN A 60 0.78 -9.73 -28.97
N GLU A 61 0.70 -10.17 -30.23
CA GLU A 61 1.31 -9.44 -31.33
C GLU A 61 0.64 -8.06 -31.41
N ALA A 62 1.43 -7.01 -31.67
CA ALA A 62 0.91 -5.66 -31.79
C ALA A 62 -0.24 -5.65 -32.81
N ALA A 63 -1.41 -5.17 -32.40
CA ALA A 63 -2.56 -5.06 -33.29
C ALA A 63 -2.21 -4.13 -34.45
N GLU A 64 -2.69 -4.45 -35.65
CA GLU A 64 -2.60 -3.54 -36.80
C GLU A 64 -3.35 -2.25 -36.45
N VAL A 65 -2.59 -1.20 -36.14
CA VAL A 65 -3.15 0.12 -35.82
C VAL A 65 -3.62 0.75 -37.12
N HIS A 66 -4.90 1.08 -37.22
CA HIS A 66 -5.38 1.90 -38.33
C HIS A 66 -4.88 3.34 -38.15
N GLU A 67 -4.48 3.99 -39.25
CA GLU A 67 -4.10 5.41 -39.22
C GLU A 67 -5.23 6.25 -38.60
N GLY A 68 -4.96 6.89 -37.46
CA GLY A 68 -5.91 7.76 -36.75
C GLY A 68 -6.57 7.19 -35.48
N GLU A 69 -6.19 6.00 -34.99
CA GLU A 69 -6.61 5.56 -33.65
C GLU A 69 -5.81 6.25 -32.54
N GLU A 70 -6.46 7.16 -31.80
CA GLU A 70 -5.88 7.87 -30.66
C GLU A 70 -6.04 7.06 -29.36
N CYS A 71 -4.95 6.86 -28.63
CA CYS A 71 -5.01 6.25 -27.30
C CYS A 71 -5.61 7.24 -26.29
N VAL A 72 -6.84 7.00 -25.84
CA VAL A 72 -7.56 7.90 -24.90
C VAL A 72 -6.91 8.06 -23.52
N ILE A 73 -5.92 7.22 -23.18
CA ILE A 73 -5.18 7.32 -21.91
C ILE A 73 -4.13 8.44 -21.98
N CYS A 74 -3.36 8.49 -23.07
CA CYS A 74 -2.29 9.48 -23.25
C CYS A 74 -2.63 10.59 -24.25
N MET A 75 -3.79 10.50 -24.93
CA MET A 75 -4.24 11.44 -25.96
C MET A 75 -3.20 11.60 -27.09
N SER A 76 -2.66 10.46 -27.56
CA SER A 76 -1.62 10.42 -28.58
C SER A 76 -1.84 9.25 -29.54
N GLU A 77 -1.47 9.47 -30.80
CA GLU A 77 -1.50 8.50 -31.91
C GLU A 77 -0.14 7.81 -32.13
N ASN A 78 0.84 7.99 -31.22
CA ASN A 78 2.22 7.55 -31.44
C ASN A 78 2.33 6.02 -31.62
N PRO A 79 2.65 5.51 -32.82
CA PRO A 79 2.57 4.08 -33.12
C PRO A 79 3.73 3.25 -32.52
N CYS A 80 4.78 3.90 -32.00
CA CYS A 80 6.01 3.26 -31.54
C CYS A 80 5.83 2.31 -30.35
N ASP A 81 4.74 2.46 -29.57
CA ASP A 81 4.54 1.67 -28.34
C ASP A 81 3.69 0.40 -28.55
N GLY A 82 3.19 0.17 -29.78
CA GLY A 82 2.34 -0.97 -30.13
C GLY A 82 0.95 -0.91 -29.46
N HIS A 83 -0.11 -1.06 -30.23
CA HIS A 83 -1.45 -1.18 -29.64
C HIS A 83 -1.77 -2.63 -29.30
N VAL A 84 -2.46 -2.82 -28.18
CA VAL A 84 -3.07 -4.09 -27.79
C VAL A 84 -4.58 -3.91 -27.73
N ALA A 85 -5.31 -4.90 -28.23
CA ALA A 85 -6.76 -4.89 -28.22
C ALA A 85 -7.27 -5.68 -27.00
N LEU A 86 -8.13 -5.04 -26.21
CA LEU A 86 -8.80 -5.71 -25.11
C LEU A 86 -9.88 -6.66 -25.64
N PRO A 87 -10.32 -7.69 -24.87
CA PRO A 87 -11.42 -8.59 -25.25
C PRO A 87 -12.75 -7.89 -25.52
N CYS A 88 -12.91 -6.65 -25.06
CA CYS A 88 -14.07 -5.79 -25.35
C CYS A 88 -13.98 -5.02 -26.67
N GLY A 89 -12.89 -5.19 -27.43
CA GLY A 89 -12.66 -4.58 -28.74
C GLY A 89 -12.03 -3.18 -28.72
N HIS A 90 -11.68 -2.62 -27.56
CA HIS A 90 -11.00 -1.33 -27.47
C HIS A 90 -9.48 -1.50 -27.45
N SER A 91 -8.77 -0.63 -28.18
CA SER A 91 -7.31 -0.66 -28.34
C SER A 91 -6.61 0.48 -27.60
N PHE A 92 -5.41 0.22 -27.10
CA PHE A 92 -4.57 1.20 -26.40
C PHE A 92 -3.10 0.86 -26.58
N HIS A 93 -2.19 1.82 -26.38
CA HIS A 93 -0.78 1.49 -26.19
C HIS A 93 -0.64 0.51 -25.02
N TYR A 94 0.14 -0.56 -25.20
CA TYR A 94 0.44 -1.53 -24.14
C TYR A 94 0.88 -0.86 -22.81
N PRO A 95 1.86 0.06 -22.77
CA PRO A 95 2.27 0.69 -21.52
C PRO A 95 1.14 1.50 -20.85
N CYS A 96 0.28 2.14 -21.64
CA CYS A 96 -0.85 2.90 -21.13
C CYS A 96 -1.89 2.01 -20.46
N ILE A 97 -2.33 0.95 -21.15
CA ILE A 97 -3.35 0.06 -20.62
C ILE A 97 -2.81 -0.85 -19.51
N SER A 98 -1.54 -1.26 -19.59
CA SER A 98 -0.86 -2.00 -18.51
C SER A 98 -0.83 -1.18 -17.22
N SER A 99 -0.41 0.10 -17.30
CA SER A 99 -0.42 1.00 -16.14
C SER A 99 -1.82 1.23 -15.57
N TRP A 100 -2.81 1.40 -16.45
CA TRP A 100 -4.21 1.51 -16.03
C TRP A 100 -4.69 0.23 -15.31
N LEU A 101 -4.41 -0.95 -15.87
CA LEU A 101 -4.86 -2.23 -15.33
C LEU A 101 -4.17 -2.61 -14.01
N GLN A 102 -2.98 -2.07 -13.73
CA GLN A 102 -2.33 -2.16 -12.42
C GLN A 102 -3.02 -1.32 -11.33
N SER A 103 -3.92 -0.41 -11.71
CA SER A 103 -4.68 0.43 -10.76
C SER A 103 -6.18 0.12 -10.75
N GLN A 104 -6.74 -0.24 -11.90
CA GLN A 104 -8.17 -0.46 -12.12
C GLN A 104 -8.39 -1.73 -12.92
N SER A 105 -9.51 -2.40 -12.72
CA SER A 105 -9.82 -3.69 -13.37
C SER A 105 -10.87 -3.51 -14.46
N THR A 106 -10.92 -2.33 -15.08
CA THR A 106 -11.96 -1.99 -16.05
C THR A 106 -11.38 -1.35 -17.30
N CYS A 107 -12.02 -1.56 -18.45
CA CYS A 107 -11.70 -0.83 -19.68
C CYS A 107 -11.96 0.69 -19.47
N PRO A 108 -11.00 1.58 -19.83
CA PRO A 108 -11.18 3.04 -19.74
C PRO A 108 -12.38 3.60 -20.52
N VAL A 109 -12.82 2.91 -21.58
CA VAL A 109 -13.89 3.37 -22.47
C VAL A 109 -15.25 2.80 -22.06
N CYS A 110 -15.38 1.48 -22.04
CA CYS A 110 -16.68 0.82 -21.86
C CYS A 110 -16.92 0.23 -20.47
N ARG A 111 -15.93 0.30 -19.56
CA ARG A 111 -15.97 -0.28 -18.22
C ARG A 111 -16.17 -1.81 -18.17
N PHE A 112 -15.87 -2.52 -19.26
CA PHE A 112 -15.76 -3.98 -19.23
C PHE A 112 -14.85 -4.41 -18.07
N GLN A 113 -15.33 -5.33 -17.23
CA GLN A 113 -14.70 -5.71 -15.96
C GLN A 113 -13.81 -6.94 -16.16
N PHE A 114 -12.52 -6.76 -15.89
CA PHE A 114 -11.54 -7.85 -15.80
C PHE A 114 -11.61 -8.54 -14.43
N PRO A 115 -11.16 -9.81 -14.33
CA PRO A 115 -10.87 -10.44 -13.05
C PRO A 115 -9.94 -9.55 -12.22
N LYS A 116 -10.23 -9.41 -10.92
CA LYS A 116 -9.43 -8.57 -10.01
C LYS A 116 -8.32 -9.41 -9.40
N ALA A 117 -7.14 -8.81 -9.22
CA ALA A 117 -6.01 -9.46 -8.54
C ALA A 117 -6.35 -9.88 -7.10
N PHE A 118 -7.33 -9.23 -6.48
CA PHE A 118 -7.82 -9.60 -5.15
C PHE A 118 -9.35 -9.50 -5.05
N THR A 119 -9.95 -10.51 -4.43
CA THR A 119 -11.40 -10.63 -4.18
C THR A 119 -11.65 -11.34 -2.84
N GLY A 120 -12.76 -10.98 -2.19
CA GLY A 120 -13.22 -11.61 -0.96
C GLY A 120 -12.89 -10.84 0.32
N LYS A 121 -12.98 -11.53 1.46
CA LYS A 121 -12.69 -10.99 2.79
C LYS A 121 -11.21 -11.14 3.12
N TYR A 122 -10.64 -10.15 3.80
CA TYR A 122 -9.26 -10.16 4.24
C TYR A 122 -9.16 -9.76 5.71
N ALA A 123 -8.30 -10.42 6.46
CA ALA A 123 -7.97 -10.10 7.84
C ALA A 123 -6.57 -9.46 7.91
N VAL A 124 -6.36 -8.59 8.90
CA VAL A 124 -5.03 -8.00 9.15
C VAL A 124 -4.17 -9.02 9.87
N GLN A 125 -3.17 -9.56 9.18
CA GLN A 125 -2.25 -10.54 9.75
C GLN A 125 -1.11 -9.86 10.51
N LYS A 126 -0.53 -8.79 9.94
CA LYS A 126 0.62 -8.10 10.52
C LYS A 126 0.49 -6.60 10.36
N LEU A 127 0.90 -5.86 11.38
CA LEU A 127 0.99 -4.41 11.35
C LEU A 127 2.34 -3.99 11.96
N LYS A 128 3.24 -3.56 11.07
CA LYS A 128 4.61 -3.19 11.39
C LYS A 128 4.76 -1.67 11.27
N SER A 129 4.96 -0.98 12.40
CA SER A 129 5.00 0.49 12.44
C SER A 129 6.39 1.00 12.80
N ALA A 130 7.00 1.78 11.92
CA ALA A 130 8.29 2.41 12.20
C ALA A 130 8.09 3.92 12.39
N MET A 131 8.36 4.41 13.61
CA MET A 131 8.39 5.82 13.93
C MET A 131 9.63 6.46 13.29
N VAL A 132 9.43 7.44 12.42
CA VAL A 132 10.53 8.12 11.73
C VAL A 132 11.08 9.21 12.64
N LEU A 133 12.37 9.12 12.95
CA LEU A 133 13.08 10.09 13.78
C LEU A 133 13.44 11.35 12.98
N SER A 134 13.60 12.48 13.67
CA SER A 134 14.30 13.63 13.11
C SER A 134 15.83 13.36 13.03
N GLU A 135 16.56 14.14 12.23
CA GLU A 135 18.02 14.01 12.14
C GLU A 135 18.73 14.27 13.49
N GLU A 136 18.13 15.09 14.35
CA GLU A 136 18.66 15.38 15.69
C GLU A 136 18.43 14.18 16.60
N GLN A 137 17.22 13.62 16.57
CA GLN A 137 16.85 12.42 17.33
C GLN A 137 17.70 11.20 16.92
N ALA A 138 17.96 11.01 15.62
CA ALA A 138 18.76 9.89 15.12
C ALA A 138 20.19 9.86 15.70
N LYS A 139 20.72 11.00 16.16
CA LYS A 139 22.06 11.12 16.77
C LYS A 139 22.04 10.93 18.29
N MET A 140 20.86 10.91 18.92
CA MET A 140 20.74 10.77 20.37
C MET A 140 21.02 9.35 20.85
N PRO A 141 21.50 9.17 22.09
CA PRO A 141 21.56 7.85 22.71
C PRO A 141 20.16 7.22 22.80
N ARG A 142 20.07 5.92 22.50
CA ARG A 142 18.78 5.22 22.43
C ARG A 142 17.97 5.31 23.73
N ALA A 143 18.63 5.28 24.89
CA ALA A 143 17.96 5.41 26.19
C ALA A 143 17.27 6.78 26.38
N GLU A 144 17.88 7.86 25.88
CA GLU A 144 17.30 9.21 25.96
C GLU A 144 16.13 9.38 25.00
N LEU A 145 16.20 8.74 23.83
CA LEU A 145 15.11 8.77 22.84
C LEU A 145 13.79 8.25 23.41
N LEU A 146 13.83 7.17 24.21
CA LEU A 146 12.62 6.56 24.76
C LEU A 146 11.88 7.47 25.75
N ALA A 147 12.61 8.34 26.46
CA ALA A 147 12.07 9.27 27.44
C ALA A 147 11.83 10.68 26.88
N LEU A 148 12.11 10.90 25.58
CA LEU A 148 11.93 12.19 24.95
C LEU A 148 10.44 12.59 24.94
N ASP A 149 10.14 13.78 25.46
CA ASP A 149 8.81 14.38 25.37
C ASP A 149 8.53 14.77 23.93
N ILE A 150 7.54 14.10 23.35
CA ILE A 150 7.04 14.35 22.00
C ILE A 150 5.57 14.81 22.03
N GLY A 151 5.09 15.22 23.20
CA GLY A 151 3.70 15.59 23.42
C GLY A 151 3.28 16.75 22.52
N LYS A 152 2.08 16.64 21.93
CA LYS A 152 1.53 17.59 20.95
C LYS A 152 2.32 17.70 19.63
N GLN A 153 3.40 16.95 19.46
CA GLN A 153 4.14 16.91 18.20
C GLN A 153 3.45 16.00 17.19
N VAL A 154 3.75 16.22 15.90
CA VAL A 154 3.34 15.34 14.81
C VAL A 154 4.49 14.38 14.52
N VAL A 155 4.22 13.11 14.73
CA VAL A 155 5.15 12.01 14.51
C VAL A 155 4.85 11.38 13.16
N ARG A 156 5.87 11.18 12.33
CA ARG A 156 5.76 10.43 11.09
C ARG A 156 5.96 8.95 11.37
N ALA A 157 5.17 8.09 10.75
CA ALA A 157 5.34 6.65 10.84
C ALA A 157 5.21 5.99 9.47
N VAL A 158 6.13 5.08 9.15
CA VAL A 158 6.03 4.16 8.02
C VAL A 158 5.38 2.88 8.52
N VAL A 159 4.20 2.56 8.01
CA VAL A 159 3.42 1.40 8.42
C VAL A 159 3.31 0.41 7.27
N ASN A 160 3.74 -0.83 7.52
CA ASN A 160 3.51 -1.95 6.62
C ASN A 160 2.38 -2.82 7.18
N VAL A 161 1.29 -2.91 6.43
CA VAL A 161 0.12 -3.72 6.78
C VAL A 161 0.08 -4.92 5.85
N THR A 162 0.06 -6.13 6.43
CA THR A 162 -0.10 -7.38 5.69
C THR A 162 -1.49 -7.93 5.93
N LEU A 163 -2.24 -8.13 4.86
CA LEU A 163 -3.58 -8.70 4.86
C LEU A 163 -3.53 -10.13 4.31
N VAL A 164 -4.26 -11.04 4.94
CA VAL A 164 -4.42 -12.43 4.51
C VAL A 164 -5.87 -12.68 4.11
N LYS A 165 -6.09 -13.44 3.04
CA LYS A 165 -7.43 -13.80 2.59
C LYS A 165 -8.09 -14.74 3.61
N VAL A 166 -9.32 -14.43 3.99
CA VAL A 166 -10.14 -15.26 4.88
C VAL A 166 -10.95 -16.23 4.02
N ALA A 167 -10.94 -17.51 4.39
CA ALA A 167 -11.76 -18.52 3.73
C ALA A 167 -13.26 -18.21 3.98
N ALA A 168 -14.13 -18.62 3.04
CA ALA A 168 -15.55 -18.26 3.09
C ALA A 168 -16.32 -18.85 4.29
N GLU A 169 -15.74 -19.82 5.01
CA GLU A 169 -16.40 -20.59 6.08
C GLU A 169 -15.99 -20.16 7.50
N GLY A 170 -15.11 -19.17 7.66
CA GLY A 170 -14.50 -18.78 8.94
C GLY A 170 -15.04 -17.48 9.54
N ASP A 171 -16.35 -17.25 9.59
CA ASP A 171 -16.91 -16.02 10.18
C ASP A 171 -16.68 -15.91 11.71
N ASP A 172 -16.33 -17.02 12.38
CA ASP A 172 -15.97 -17.10 13.81
C ASP A 172 -14.49 -17.47 14.08
N GLU A 173 -13.62 -17.49 13.06
CA GLU A 173 -12.20 -17.76 13.27
C GLU A 173 -11.47 -16.54 13.85
N GLU A 174 -10.73 -16.73 14.95
CA GLU A 174 -9.83 -15.71 15.48
C GLU A 174 -8.58 -15.62 14.59
N PHE A 175 -8.36 -14.44 13.98
CA PHE A 175 -7.17 -14.17 13.18
C PHE A 175 -6.18 -13.35 14.03
N PRO A 176 -5.14 -13.99 14.63
CA PRO A 176 -4.17 -13.25 15.44
C PRO A 176 -3.41 -12.24 14.57
N CYS A 177 -3.30 -11.02 15.08
CA CYS A 177 -2.59 -9.93 14.40
C CYS A 177 -1.25 -9.67 15.10
N GLU A 178 -0.15 -9.80 14.36
CA GLU A 178 1.20 -9.48 14.86
C GLU A 178 1.42 -7.96 14.82
N LEU A 179 1.50 -7.34 16.00
CA LEU A 179 1.73 -5.90 16.15
C LEU A 179 3.17 -5.63 16.58
N SER A 180 3.85 -4.76 15.85
CA SER A 180 5.25 -4.46 16.12
C SER A 180 5.57 -3.01 15.80
N ALA A 181 6.46 -2.43 16.60
CA ALA A 181 6.82 -1.02 16.50
C ALA A 181 8.31 -0.81 16.77
N TRP A 182 8.91 0.08 15.98
CA TRP A 182 10.33 0.44 16.02
C TRP A 182 10.51 1.94 15.79
N MET A 183 11.70 2.43 16.08
CA MET A 183 12.18 3.72 15.57
C MET A 183 12.98 3.48 14.28
N MET A 184 13.01 4.47 13.41
CA MET A 184 13.71 4.44 12.13
C MET A 184 14.53 5.71 11.94
N ASP A 185 15.81 5.54 11.66
CA ASP A 185 16.68 6.62 11.20
C ASP A 185 16.33 6.94 9.73
N PRO A 186 15.93 8.19 9.41
CA PRO A 186 15.55 8.56 8.05
C PRO A 186 16.71 8.52 7.03
N ALA A 187 17.97 8.66 7.48
CA ALA A 187 19.13 8.73 6.60
C ALA A 187 19.64 7.33 6.21
N SER A 188 19.76 6.44 7.19
CA SER A 188 20.24 5.08 6.98
C SER A 188 19.13 4.08 6.65
N GLY A 189 17.88 4.36 7.05
CA GLY A 189 16.78 3.41 7.00
C GLY A 189 16.87 2.30 8.06
N GLU A 190 17.86 2.37 8.96
CA GLU A 190 18.02 1.42 10.06
C GLU A 190 16.86 1.53 11.04
N THR A 191 16.34 0.38 11.47
CA THR A 191 15.26 0.29 12.46
C THR A 191 15.74 -0.37 13.75
N PHE A 192 15.33 0.15 14.90
CA PHE A 192 15.66 -0.41 16.20
C PHE A 192 14.49 -0.34 17.18
N SER A 193 14.44 -1.28 18.11
CA SER A 193 13.42 -1.41 19.14
C SER A 193 13.92 -0.95 20.51
N GLU A 194 12.98 -0.84 21.45
CA GLU A 194 13.28 -0.56 22.86
C GLU A 194 14.15 -1.64 23.52
N LEU A 195 14.09 -2.87 23.02
CA LEU A 195 14.86 -4.00 23.54
C LEU A 195 16.33 -3.94 23.09
N ASP A 196 16.62 -3.24 21.99
CA ASP A 196 17.99 -3.02 21.50
C ASP A 196 18.72 -1.90 22.27
N CYS A 197 18.09 -1.39 23.35
CA CYS A 197 18.60 -0.33 24.20
C CYS A 197 19.10 -0.85 25.57
N ILE A 198 18.99 -2.16 25.82
CA ILE A 198 19.35 -2.85 27.07
C ILE A 198 20.73 -3.48 26.96
#